data_AF-A0A366S350-F1
#
_entry.id   AF-A0A366S350-F1
#
_cell.length_a   1.000
_cell.length_b   1.000
_cell.length_c   1.000
_cell.angle_alpha   90.00
_cell.angle_beta   90.00
_cell.angle_gamma   90.00
#
_symmetry.space_group_name_H-M   'P 1'
#
loop_
_entity.id
_entity.type
_entity.pdbx_description
1 polymer ?
#
loop_
_entity_poly.entity_id
_entity_poly.type
_entity_poly.pdbx_seq_one_letter_code
_entity_poly.pdbx_strand_id
1 'polypeptide(L)'
;MSSKRPRTDETPDDVDAVPSVERFLRQQHQELLDAFTRLEAHKNRVVAESEKEINDLKRQNQELRSEVESLRTANSSPPAAVSQEPNHVARHFDEIAKVALRLNLRTQNIPPSSREIEVLSRIIFDAHRLSNLEHFMQKAGSINNRCRYCVDMISERPIADASSPVGWIRKKGPSCLFHADDDPCVWIVKRGADWVVGRGRG
;
A
#
# COMPACT_ATOMS: atom_id res chain seq x y z
N MET A 1 71.33 -1.64 -80.65
CA MET A 1 70.44 -1.94 -79.50
C MET A 1 71.03 -1.27 -78.28
N SER A 2 70.48 -0.11 -77.89
CA SER A 2 70.95 0.67 -76.74
C SER A 2 69.90 0.67 -75.65
N SER A 3 70.34 0.24 -74.47
CA SER A 3 69.58 0.10 -73.24
C SER A 3 69.40 1.46 -72.56
N LYS A 4 68.16 1.85 -72.26
CA LYS A 4 67.85 2.91 -71.28
C LYS A 4 66.59 2.50 -70.51
N ARG A 5 66.77 2.09 -69.25
CA ARG A 5 65.68 2.05 -68.26
C ARG A 5 65.42 3.47 -67.77
N PRO A 6 64.16 3.87 -67.52
CA PRO A 6 63.86 4.88 -66.52
C PRO A 6 63.45 4.20 -65.21
N ARG A 7 64.08 4.61 -64.11
CA ARG A 7 63.57 4.47 -62.74
C ARG A 7 63.37 5.89 -62.21
N THR A 8 62.14 6.20 -61.86
CA THR A 8 61.66 7.29 -61.00
C THR A 8 60.13 7.14 -60.99
N ASP A 9 59.38 7.35 -59.93
CA ASP A 9 59.64 7.59 -58.52
C ASP A 9 58.31 7.24 -57.82
N GLU A 10 58.36 6.77 -56.59
CA GLU A 10 57.15 6.57 -55.78
C GLU A 10 56.73 7.91 -55.19
N THR A 11 55.51 8.37 -55.47
CA THR A 11 54.67 9.04 -54.46
C THR A 11 53.20 9.02 -54.88
N PRO A 12 52.29 8.50 -54.03
CA PRO A 12 50.86 8.75 -54.18
C PRO A 12 50.59 10.19 -53.73
N ASP A 13 50.04 11.03 -54.61
CA ASP A 13 49.49 12.33 -54.21
C ASP A 13 48.22 12.10 -53.38
N ASP A 14 48.46 11.98 -52.09
CA ASP A 14 47.51 11.90 -51.00
C ASP A 14 47.17 13.32 -50.53
N VAL A 15 46.30 14.07 -51.24
CA VAL A 15 45.59 15.21 -50.65
C VAL A 15 44.27 15.49 -51.36
N ASP A 16 43.21 14.73 -51.05
CA ASP A 16 41.84 15.26 -51.21
C ASP A 16 40.83 14.69 -50.18
N ALA A 17 41.33 14.19 -49.04
CA ALA A 17 40.50 13.67 -47.94
C ALA A 17 40.27 14.70 -46.80
N VAL A 18 40.87 15.88 -46.88
CA VAL A 18 40.80 16.92 -45.83
C VAL A 18 39.41 17.61 -45.70
N PRO A 19 38.56 17.72 -46.74
CA PRO A 19 37.22 18.33 -46.59
C PRO A 19 36.22 17.49 -45.76
N SER A 20 36.53 16.22 -45.47
CA SER A 20 35.62 15.29 -44.78
C SER A 20 35.67 15.44 -43.26
N VAL A 21 36.86 15.63 -42.68
CA VAL A 21 37.05 15.66 -41.22
C VAL A 21 36.56 16.97 -40.62
N GLU A 22 36.86 18.12 -41.23
CA GLU A 22 36.35 19.41 -40.72
C GLU A 22 34.82 19.50 -40.76
N ARG A 23 34.19 18.99 -41.84
CA ARG A 23 32.73 18.97 -41.95
C ARG A 23 32.12 18.06 -40.87
N PHE A 24 32.72 16.90 -40.63
CA PHE A 24 32.31 15.99 -39.57
C PHE A 24 32.45 16.61 -38.17
N LEU A 25 33.57 17.30 -37.89
CA LEU A 25 33.78 17.98 -36.61
C LEU A 25 32.79 19.13 -36.40
N ARG A 26 32.49 19.92 -37.43
CA ARG A 26 31.45 20.96 -37.36
C ARG A 26 30.07 20.36 -37.12
N GLN A 27 29.76 19.24 -37.76
CA GLN A 27 28.50 18.53 -37.55
C GLN A 27 28.38 18.00 -36.12
N GLN A 28 29.40 17.32 -35.60
CA GLN A 28 29.45 16.84 -34.21
C GLN A 28 29.34 18.00 -33.20
N HIS A 29 29.99 19.13 -33.48
CA HIS A 29 29.88 20.32 -32.65
C HIS A 29 28.44 20.86 -32.62
N GLN A 30 27.78 20.92 -33.78
CA GLN A 30 26.39 21.36 -33.85
C GLN A 30 25.44 20.40 -33.13
N GLU A 31 25.63 19.08 -33.29
CA GLU A 31 24.85 18.05 -32.60
C GLU A 31 25.00 18.14 -31.07
N LEU A 32 26.21 18.45 -30.58
CA LEU A 32 26.48 18.69 -29.17
C LEU A 32 25.77 19.95 -28.67
N LEU A 33 25.84 21.07 -29.39
CA LEU A 33 25.14 22.30 -29.03
C LEU A 33 23.63 22.07 -28.96
N ASP A 34 23.06 21.40 -29.95
CA ASP A 34 21.64 21.07 -29.97
C ASP A 34 21.25 20.15 -28.79
N ALA A 35 22.12 19.21 -28.40
CA ALA A 35 21.93 18.36 -27.23
C ALA A 35 21.95 19.16 -25.92
N PHE A 36 22.87 20.12 -25.78
CA PHE A 36 22.92 21.03 -24.63
C PHE A 36 21.64 21.87 -24.54
N THR A 37 21.17 22.45 -25.65
CA THR A 37 19.93 23.24 -25.67
C THR A 37 18.71 22.39 -25.28
N ARG A 38 18.62 21.14 -25.75
CA ARG A 38 17.54 20.22 -25.35
C ARG A 38 17.62 19.88 -23.86
N LEU A 39 18.82 19.64 -23.34
CA LEU A 39 19.02 19.33 -21.92
C LEU A 39 18.64 20.51 -21.03
N GLU A 40 19.00 21.73 -21.42
CA GLU A 40 18.67 22.94 -20.69
C GLU A 40 17.15 23.20 -20.70
N ALA A 41 16.49 23.01 -21.85
CA ALA A 41 15.03 23.10 -21.95
C ALA A 41 14.31 22.01 -21.13
N HIS A 42 14.90 20.82 -20.99
CA HIS A 42 14.37 19.76 -20.14
C HIS A 42 14.55 20.12 -18.65
N LYS A 43 15.74 20.59 -18.26
CA LYS A 43 16.03 21.04 -16.89
C LYS A 43 15.03 22.11 -16.44
N ASN A 44 14.79 23.11 -17.27
CA ASN A 44 13.88 24.21 -16.95
C ASN A 44 12.44 23.74 -16.79
N ARG A 45 12.00 22.75 -17.58
CA ARG A 45 10.67 22.13 -17.42
C ARG A 45 10.54 21.37 -16.10
N VAL A 46 11.52 20.55 -15.76
CA VAL A 46 11.53 19.80 -14.50
C VAL A 46 11.53 20.72 -13.29
N VAL A 47 12.31 21.81 -13.33
CA VAL A 47 12.33 22.82 -12.26
C VAL A 47 10.96 23.48 -12.12
N ALA A 48 10.35 23.92 -13.22
CA ALA A 48 9.03 24.55 -13.17
C ALA A 48 7.92 23.61 -12.65
N GLU A 49 7.98 22.32 -13.02
CA GLU A 49 7.05 21.31 -12.54
C GLU A 49 7.24 21.05 -11.04
N SER A 50 8.49 20.95 -10.58
CA SER A 50 8.82 20.78 -9.16
C SER A 50 8.39 22.00 -8.33
N GLU A 51 8.62 23.21 -8.82
CA GLU A 51 8.17 24.44 -8.15
C GLU A 51 6.65 24.50 -8.02
N LYS A 52 5.92 24.06 -9.05
CA LYS A 52 4.47 23.96 -9.01
C LYS A 52 4.00 22.95 -7.96
N GLU A 53 4.60 21.76 -7.94
CA GLU A 53 4.27 20.71 -6.97
C GLU A 53 4.56 21.16 -5.53
N ILE A 54 5.69 21.83 -5.29
CA ILE A 54 6.03 22.40 -3.98
C ILE A 54 4.99 23.44 -3.55
N ASN A 55 4.53 24.30 -4.46
CA ASN A 55 3.53 25.31 -4.14
C ASN A 55 2.15 24.68 -3.86
N ASP A 56 1.76 23.65 -4.59
CA ASP A 56 0.54 22.90 -4.34
C ASP A 56 0.59 22.20 -2.97
N LEU A 57 1.71 21.57 -2.63
CA LEU A 57 1.93 20.94 -1.32
C LEU A 57 1.90 21.97 -0.18
N LYS A 58 2.50 23.15 -0.36
CA LYS A 58 2.43 24.25 0.62
C LYS A 58 1.00 24.70 0.86
N ARG A 59 0.20 24.84 -0.20
CA ARG A 59 -1.23 25.20 -0.11
C ARG A 59 -2.01 24.13 0.68
N GLN A 60 -1.86 22.86 0.32
CA GLN A 60 -2.52 21.75 1.04
C GLN A 60 -2.10 21.69 2.51
N ASN A 61 -0.82 21.93 2.83
CA ASN A 61 -0.36 21.95 4.21
C ASN A 61 -1.00 23.10 5.01
N GLN A 62 -1.18 24.26 4.38
CA GLN A 62 -1.85 25.40 5.00
C GLN A 62 -3.34 25.14 5.23
N GLU A 63 -4.05 24.56 4.25
CA GLU A 63 -5.45 24.15 4.38
C GLU A 63 -5.64 23.18 5.55
N LEU A 64 -4.81 22.14 5.63
CA LEU A 64 -4.85 21.16 6.72
C LEU A 64 -4.56 21.80 8.09
N ARG A 65 -3.61 22.74 8.16
CA ARG A 65 -3.33 23.47 9.41
C ARG A 65 -4.53 24.33 9.84
N SER A 66 -5.19 24.98 8.89
CA SER A 66 -6.41 25.76 9.16
C SER A 66 -7.57 24.88 9.61
N GLU A 67 -7.73 23.70 9.03
CA GLU A 67 -8.74 22.72 9.45
C GLU A 67 -8.48 22.21 10.87
N VAL A 68 -7.22 21.86 11.18
CA VAL A 68 -6.81 21.47 12.54
C VAL A 68 -7.11 22.57 13.56
N GLU A 69 -6.83 23.83 13.21
CA GLU A 69 -7.08 24.96 14.10
C GLU A 69 -8.59 25.26 14.25
N SER A 70 -9.36 25.10 13.17
CA SER A 70 -10.82 25.21 13.21
C SER A 70 -11.45 24.14 14.11
N LEU A 71 -10.94 22.90 14.08
CA LEU A 71 -11.40 21.82 14.95
C LEU A 71 -11.03 22.07 16.43
N ARG A 72 -9.85 22.65 16.69
CA ARG A 72 -9.43 23.02 18.05
C ARG A 72 -10.27 24.15 18.63
N THR A 73 -10.59 25.16 17.83
CA THR A 73 -11.41 26.30 18.25
C THR A 73 -12.88 25.94 18.40
N ALA A 74 -13.42 25.05 17.57
CA ALA A 74 -14.75 24.45 17.77
C ALA A 74 -14.86 23.71 19.12
N ASN A 75 -13.78 23.09 19.59
CA ASN A 75 -13.70 22.45 20.91
C ASN A 75 -13.42 23.41 22.08
N SER A 76 -13.30 24.72 21.85
CA SER A 76 -12.88 25.71 22.87
C SER A 76 -14.00 26.64 23.36
N SER A 77 -15.26 26.40 22.98
CA SER A 77 -16.39 27.06 23.66
C SER A 77 -16.61 26.42 25.04
N PRO A 78 -16.75 27.20 26.13
CA PRO A 78 -16.95 26.63 27.46
C PRO A 78 -18.27 25.86 27.48
N PRO A 79 -18.32 24.62 27.99
CA PRO A 79 -19.58 23.91 28.07
C PRO A 79 -20.44 24.60 29.13
N ALA A 80 -21.50 25.28 28.68
CA ALA A 80 -22.65 25.54 29.51
C ALA A 80 -23.18 24.18 29.98
N ALA A 81 -22.83 23.77 31.20
CA ALA A 81 -23.42 22.68 31.96
C ALA A 81 -24.05 21.56 31.12
N VAL A 82 -23.24 20.82 30.36
CA VAL A 82 -23.63 19.51 29.82
C VAL A 82 -22.75 18.49 30.51
N SER A 83 -23.41 17.57 31.20
CA SER A 83 -22.83 16.42 31.88
C SER A 83 -21.64 15.84 31.14
N GLN A 84 -20.58 15.54 31.89
CA GLN A 84 -19.52 14.63 31.49
C GLN A 84 -20.11 13.25 31.16
N GLU A 85 -20.61 13.07 29.95
CA GLU A 85 -20.69 11.76 29.31
C GLU A 85 -19.27 11.47 28.79
N PRO A 86 -18.55 10.49 29.36
CA PRO A 86 -17.23 10.13 28.88
C PRO A 86 -17.36 9.69 27.42
N ASN A 87 -16.50 10.23 26.55
CA ASN A 87 -16.40 9.94 25.12
C ASN A 87 -16.56 8.43 24.83
N HIS A 88 -17.80 8.00 24.64
CA HIS A 88 -18.22 6.59 24.60
C HIS A 88 -17.50 5.85 23.45
N VAL A 89 -17.27 6.56 22.36
CA VAL A 89 -16.53 6.11 21.18
C VAL A 89 -15.06 5.81 21.50
N ALA A 90 -14.38 6.66 22.27
CA ALA A 90 -12.96 6.44 22.62
C ALA A 90 -12.79 5.20 23.49
N ARG A 91 -13.71 4.99 24.45
CA ARG A 91 -13.73 3.77 25.28
C ARG A 91 -13.95 2.52 24.44
N HIS A 92 -14.81 2.59 23.42
CA HIS A 92 -15.06 1.47 22.52
C HIS A 92 -13.80 1.07 21.73
N PHE A 93 -13.07 2.05 21.20
CA PHE A 93 -11.82 1.77 20.49
C PHE A 93 -10.74 1.20 21.41
N ASP A 94 -10.63 1.70 22.65
CA ASP A 94 -9.70 1.15 23.65
C ASP A 94 -10.02 -0.31 23.98
N GLU A 95 -11.30 -0.66 24.11
CA GLU A 95 -11.73 -2.03 24.36
C GLU A 95 -11.45 -2.95 23.18
N ILE A 96 -11.71 -2.48 21.96
CA ILE A 96 -11.36 -3.20 20.73
C ILE A 96 -9.86 -3.45 20.65
N ALA A 97 -9.04 -2.43 20.94
CA ALA A 97 -7.59 -2.53 20.92
C ALA A 97 -7.08 -3.54 21.97
N LYS A 98 -7.63 -3.51 23.19
CA LYS A 98 -7.29 -4.46 24.26
C LYS A 98 -7.60 -5.90 23.86
N VAL A 99 -8.78 -6.16 23.29
CA VAL A 99 -9.15 -7.50 22.84
C VAL A 99 -8.29 -7.94 21.65
N ALA A 100 -8.04 -7.05 20.69
CA ALA A 100 -7.17 -7.35 19.55
C ALA A 100 -5.76 -7.76 20.00
N LEU A 101 -5.18 -7.05 20.98
CA LEU A 101 -3.89 -7.40 21.57
C LEU A 101 -3.95 -8.73 22.32
N ARG A 102 -4.97 -8.96 23.16
CA ARG A 102 -5.14 -10.20 23.91
C ARG A 102 -5.22 -11.43 22.99
N LEU A 103 -5.85 -11.27 21.83
CA LEU A 103 -6.05 -12.34 20.85
C LEU A 103 -4.95 -12.41 19.78
N ASN A 104 -3.93 -11.55 19.85
CA ASN A 104 -2.91 -11.37 18.80
C ASN A 104 -3.52 -11.20 17.41
N LEU A 105 -4.61 -10.43 17.32
CA LEU A 105 -5.29 -10.09 16.08
C LEU A 105 -4.56 -8.94 15.38
N ARG A 106 -4.20 -9.16 14.12
CA ARG A 106 -3.59 -8.17 13.23
C ARG A 106 -4.41 -8.01 11.96
N THR A 107 -4.36 -6.82 11.36
CA THR A 107 -4.89 -6.60 10.01
C THR A 107 -3.79 -6.83 8.98
N GLN A 108 -4.16 -7.05 7.72
CA GLN A 108 -3.22 -7.32 6.64
C GLN A 108 -2.49 -6.05 6.17
N ASN A 109 -1.50 -5.51 6.90
CA ASN A 109 -0.67 -4.35 6.48
C ASN A 109 -1.42 -3.14 5.88
N ILE A 110 -2.74 -3.09 6.08
CA ILE A 110 -3.73 -2.19 5.49
C ILE A 110 -4.68 -1.89 6.66
N PRO A 111 -5.17 -0.65 6.78
CA PRO A 111 -6.18 -0.32 7.77
C PRO A 111 -7.40 -1.25 7.66
N PRO A 112 -8.00 -1.67 8.79
CA PRO A 112 -9.21 -2.47 8.75
C PRO A 112 -10.33 -1.68 8.07
N SER A 113 -11.04 -2.35 7.18
CA SER A 113 -12.25 -1.82 6.55
C SER A 113 -13.37 -1.66 7.58
N SER A 114 -14.33 -0.77 7.28
CA SER A 114 -15.50 -0.53 8.16
C SER A 114 -16.25 -1.82 8.49
N ARG A 115 -16.30 -2.78 7.55
CA ARG A 115 -16.94 -4.09 7.75
C ARG A 115 -16.18 -4.96 8.76
N GLU A 116 -14.85 -4.98 8.71
CA GLU A 116 -14.02 -5.70 9.68
C GLU A 116 -14.19 -5.09 11.08
N ILE A 117 -14.21 -3.76 11.16
CA ILE A 117 -14.46 -3.05 12.42
C ILE A 117 -15.85 -3.36 12.97
N GLU A 118 -16.88 -3.32 12.14
CA GLU A 118 -18.28 -3.59 12.52
C GLU A 118 -18.43 -5.01 13.10
N VAL A 119 -17.94 -6.02 12.38
CA VAL A 119 -18.02 -7.43 12.81
C VAL A 119 -17.24 -7.65 14.10
N LEU A 120 -16.02 -7.12 14.20
CA LEU A 120 -15.21 -7.24 15.41
C LEU A 120 -15.87 -6.53 16.59
N SER A 121 -16.40 -5.33 16.38
CA SER A 121 -17.11 -4.58 17.43
C SER A 121 -18.29 -5.39 17.96
N ARG A 122 -19.13 -5.92 17.05
CA ARG A 122 -20.28 -6.75 17.43
C ARG A 122 -19.88 -7.96 18.28
N ILE A 123 -18.75 -8.59 17.97
CA ILE A 123 -18.25 -9.75 18.73
C ILE A 123 -17.67 -9.32 20.06
N ILE A 124 -16.90 -8.23 20.09
CA ILE A 124 -16.21 -7.74 21.28
C ILE A 124 -17.20 -7.27 22.34
N PHE A 125 -18.30 -6.62 21.93
CA PHE A 125 -19.36 -6.17 22.83
C PHE A 125 -20.42 -7.24 23.15
N ASP A 126 -20.24 -8.48 22.70
CA ASP A 126 -21.08 -9.63 23.04
C ASP A 126 -20.22 -10.71 23.71
N ALA A 127 -20.37 -10.84 25.03
CA ALA A 127 -19.53 -11.73 25.84
C ALA A 127 -19.58 -13.21 25.39
N HIS A 128 -20.74 -13.67 24.89
CA HIS A 128 -20.88 -15.05 24.43
C HIS A 128 -20.15 -15.25 23.09
N ARG A 129 -20.30 -14.30 22.15
CA ARG A 129 -19.59 -14.31 20.87
C ARG A 129 -18.08 -14.24 21.05
N LEU A 130 -17.62 -13.36 21.95
CA LEU A 130 -16.21 -13.22 22.27
C LEU A 130 -15.64 -14.51 22.88
N SER A 131 -16.36 -15.13 23.83
CA SER A 131 -15.94 -16.39 24.45
C SER A 131 -15.83 -17.53 23.44
N ASN A 132 -16.78 -17.63 22.49
CA ASN A 132 -16.71 -18.62 21.42
C ASN A 132 -15.50 -18.41 20.50
N LEU A 133 -15.21 -17.15 20.14
CA LEU A 133 -14.04 -16.80 19.33
C LEU A 133 -12.74 -17.14 20.08
N GLU A 134 -12.66 -16.85 21.37
CA GLU A 134 -11.50 -17.19 22.20
C GLU A 134 -11.25 -18.70 22.26
N HIS A 135 -12.31 -19.47 22.55
CA HIS A 135 -12.21 -20.92 22.61
C HIS A 135 -11.80 -21.53 21.26
N PHE A 136 -12.32 -20.98 20.16
CA PHE A 136 -11.88 -21.33 18.82
C PHE A 136 -10.39 -21.08 18.63
N MET A 137 -9.93 -19.86 18.92
CA MET A 137 -8.55 -19.45 18.69
C MET A 137 -7.56 -20.23 19.56
N GLN A 138 -7.95 -20.64 20.77
CA GLN A 138 -7.15 -21.51 21.62
C GLN A 138 -7.03 -22.93 21.05
N LYS A 139 -8.15 -23.53 20.62
CA LYS A 139 -8.15 -24.89 20.05
C LYS A 139 -7.46 -24.94 18.69
N ALA A 140 -7.86 -24.08 17.76
CA ALA A 140 -7.27 -23.97 16.43
C ALA A 140 -5.84 -23.42 16.47
N GLY A 141 -5.44 -22.78 17.57
CA GLY A 141 -4.09 -22.26 17.80
C GLY A 141 -3.00 -23.33 17.75
N SER A 142 -3.34 -24.59 18.01
CA SER A 142 -2.43 -25.74 17.94
C SER A 142 -2.27 -26.32 16.53
N ILE A 143 -3.20 -26.01 15.62
CA ILE A 143 -3.26 -26.57 14.27
C ILE A 143 -2.76 -25.51 13.29
N ASN A 144 -1.56 -25.72 12.74
CA ASN A 144 -0.98 -24.79 11.77
C ASN A 144 -1.63 -24.98 10.40
N ASN A 145 -2.85 -24.48 10.23
CA ASN A 145 -3.55 -24.51 8.96
C ASN A 145 -3.67 -23.10 8.37
N ARG A 146 -3.39 -22.97 7.07
CA ARG A 146 -3.62 -21.73 6.30
C ARG A 146 -5.11 -21.53 5.99
N CYS A 147 -5.99 -22.13 6.78
CA CYS A 147 -7.42 -22.07 6.58
C CYS A 147 -7.94 -20.73 7.08
N ARG A 148 -8.76 -20.08 6.25
CA ARG A 148 -9.55 -18.94 6.65
C ARG A 148 -10.80 -19.45 7.36
N TYR A 149 -11.24 -18.72 8.38
CA TYR A 149 -12.45 -19.06 9.13
C TYR A 149 -13.36 -17.85 9.23
N CYS A 150 -14.63 -18.04 8.91
CA CYS A 150 -15.64 -16.99 9.06
C CYS A 150 -15.80 -16.61 10.53
N VAL A 151 -15.59 -15.33 10.81
CA VAL A 151 -15.61 -14.79 12.18
C VAL A 151 -17.03 -14.85 12.78
N ASP A 152 -18.06 -14.53 11.98
CA ASP A 152 -19.45 -14.60 12.43
C ASP A 152 -19.87 -16.04 12.77
N MET A 153 -19.55 -16.99 11.90
CA MET A 153 -19.88 -18.40 12.10
C MET A 153 -19.23 -18.97 13.37
N ILE A 154 -17.97 -18.62 13.63
CA ILE A 154 -17.28 -19.01 14.86
C ILE A 154 -17.98 -18.41 16.08
N SER A 155 -18.37 -17.14 16.01
CA SER A 155 -18.93 -16.42 17.14
C SER A 155 -20.33 -16.90 17.55
N GLU A 156 -21.11 -17.41 16.61
CA GLU A 156 -22.52 -17.77 16.84
C GLU A 156 -22.74 -19.22 17.29
N ARG A 157 -21.79 -20.12 17.03
CA ARG A 157 -21.97 -21.55 17.30
C ARG A 157 -20.93 -22.07 18.30
N PRO A 158 -21.36 -22.65 19.43
CA PRO A 158 -20.43 -23.30 20.34
C PRO A 158 -19.77 -24.51 19.65
N ILE A 159 -18.45 -24.61 19.79
CA ILE A 159 -17.67 -25.70 19.19
C ILE A 159 -17.85 -26.95 20.06
N ALA A 160 -18.86 -27.74 19.73
CA ALA A 160 -19.17 -28.99 20.44
C ALA A 160 -18.12 -30.09 20.20
N ASP A 161 -17.51 -30.19 19.01
CA ASP A 161 -16.56 -31.26 18.69
C ASP A 161 -15.28 -30.77 17.99
N ALA A 162 -14.13 -31.09 18.57
CA ALA A 162 -12.80 -30.67 18.14
C ALA A 162 -12.23 -31.47 16.96
N SER A 163 -12.93 -32.51 16.48
CA SER A 163 -12.46 -33.42 15.43
C SER A 163 -12.74 -32.92 14.01
N SER A 164 -13.60 -31.91 13.85
CA SER A 164 -13.80 -31.23 12.58
C SER A 164 -14.03 -29.75 12.87
N PRO A 165 -12.97 -28.94 13.01
CA PRO A 165 -13.12 -27.50 13.10
C PRO A 165 -13.73 -27.04 11.77
N VAL A 166 -15.06 -26.99 11.77
CA VAL A 166 -15.92 -26.28 10.84
C VAL A 166 -15.53 -26.54 9.37
N GLY A 167 -16.19 -27.51 8.75
CA GLY A 167 -16.22 -27.56 7.29
C GLY A 167 -16.60 -26.19 6.72
N TRP A 168 -16.32 -25.96 5.43
CA TRP A 168 -16.82 -24.81 4.66
C TRP A 168 -15.96 -23.54 4.62
N ILE A 169 -14.63 -23.66 4.60
CA ILE A 169 -13.83 -22.97 3.56
C ILE A 169 -12.93 -24.02 2.89
N ARG A 170 -13.55 -25.00 2.21
CA ARG A 170 -12.82 -25.98 1.39
C ARG A 170 -12.25 -25.23 0.18
N LYS A 171 -10.92 -25.14 0.13
CA LYS A 171 -10.04 -25.01 -1.05
C LYS A 171 -10.67 -24.34 -2.29
N LYS A 172 -10.22 -23.11 -2.56
CA LYS A 172 -10.40 -22.25 -3.76
C LYS A 172 -11.64 -21.34 -3.74
N GLY A 173 -11.42 -20.07 -3.35
CA GLY A 173 -12.36 -18.97 -3.60
C GLY A 173 -13.67 -19.07 -2.82
N PRO A 174 -14.71 -18.32 -3.20
CA PRO A 174 -15.20 -17.08 -2.57
C PRO A 174 -16.16 -17.21 -1.39
N SER A 175 -16.74 -18.39 -1.22
CA SER A 175 -18.09 -18.51 -0.69
C SER A 175 -18.05 -19.02 0.74
N CYS A 176 -18.03 -18.10 1.69
CA CYS A 176 -18.50 -18.42 3.02
C CYS A 176 -19.97 -18.83 2.91
N LEU A 177 -20.37 -20.05 3.27
CA LEU A 177 -21.78 -20.43 3.20
C LEU A 177 -22.70 -19.64 4.15
N PHE A 178 -22.11 -18.96 5.13
CA PHE A 178 -22.85 -18.13 6.08
C PHE A 178 -23.24 -16.77 5.50
N HIS A 179 -22.47 -16.28 4.51
CA HIS A 179 -22.69 -14.99 3.88
C HIS A 179 -22.99 -15.22 2.40
N ALA A 180 -24.11 -14.70 1.90
CA ALA A 180 -24.43 -14.76 0.48
C ALA A 180 -23.35 -14.04 -0.36
N ASP A 181 -23.33 -14.28 -1.69
CA ASP A 181 -22.30 -13.73 -2.60
C ASP A 181 -22.14 -12.19 -2.53
N ASP A 182 -23.14 -11.47 -2.00
CA ASP A 182 -23.19 -10.02 -1.87
C ASP A 182 -22.62 -9.45 -0.57
N ASP A 183 -22.42 -10.29 0.47
CA ASP A 183 -21.82 -9.85 1.75
C ASP A 183 -20.41 -10.42 1.92
N PRO A 184 -19.36 -9.59 1.77
CA PRO A 184 -17.99 -10.07 1.85
C PRO A 184 -17.65 -10.49 3.28
N CYS A 185 -17.62 -11.81 3.49
CA CYS A 185 -17.26 -12.46 4.74
C CYS A 185 -15.99 -11.88 5.36
N VAL A 186 -16.06 -11.59 6.65
CA VAL A 186 -14.89 -11.31 7.50
C VAL A 186 -14.34 -12.64 8.02
N TRP A 187 -13.05 -12.86 7.82
CA TRP A 187 -12.39 -14.10 8.19
C TRP A 187 -11.13 -13.85 9.03
N ILE A 188 -10.75 -14.87 9.81
CA ILE A 188 -9.45 -14.96 10.48
C ILE A 188 -8.63 -16.13 9.94
N VAL A 189 -7.30 -15.98 9.91
CA VAL A 189 -6.36 -17.05 9.58
C VAL A 189 -5.17 -17.00 10.52
N LYS A 190 -4.66 -18.15 10.93
CA LYS A 190 -3.45 -18.21 11.74
C LYS A 190 -2.21 -18.06 10.86
N ARG A 191 -1.30 -17.16 11.20
CA ARG A 191 0.01 -16.97 10.55
C ARG A 191 1.11 -16.91 11.61
N GLY A 192 1.76 -18.04 11.85
CA GLY A 192 2.76 -18.14 12.91
C GLY A 192 2.11 -17.95 14.28
N ALA A 193 2.58 -16.95 15.04
CA ALA A 193 2.01 -16.59 16.34
C ALA A 193 0.76 -15.70 16.23
N ASP A 194 0.58 -15.01 15.10
CA ASP A 194 -0.47 -14.01 14.93
C ASP A 194 -1.73 -14.61 14.29
N TRP A 195 -2.86 -13.99 14.60
CA TRP A 195 -4.12 -14.18 13.89
C TRP A 195 -4.36 -12.98 12.99
N VAL A 196 -4.61 -13.23 11.72
CA VAL A 196 -4.81 -12.17 10.73
C VAL A 196 -6.27 -12.09 10.33
N VAL A 197 -6.87 -10.92 10.52
CA VAL A 197 -8.22 -10.58 10.06
C VAL A 197 -8.16 -10.15 8.59
N GLY A 198 -9.15 -10.56 7.82
CA GLY A 198 -9.32 -10.13 6.44
C GLY A 198 -10.80 -10.13 6.01
N ARG A 199 -11.05 -9.56 4.84
CA ARG A 199 -12.36 -9.50 4.19
C ARG A 199 -12.31 -10.14 2.80
N GLY A 200 -13.42 -10.75 2.38
CA GLY A 200 -13.68 -11.09 0.98
C GLY A 200 -12.88 -12.29 0.44
N ARG A 201 -12.80 -12.37 -0.90
CA ARG A 201 -12.19 -13.47 -1.66
C ARG A 201 -10.66 -13.32 -1.63
N GLY A 202 -9.98 -14.05 -0.75
CA GLY A 202 -8.51 -14.06 -0.70
C GLY A 202 -7.88 -15.22 -1.43
#